data_AF-A0A7C9P5Y4-F1
#
_entry.id   AF-A0A7C9P5Y4-F1
#
_cell.length_a   1.000
_cell.length_b   1.000
_cell.length_c   1.000
_cell.angle_alpha   90.00
_cell.angle_beta   90.00
_cell.angle_gamma   90.00
#
_symmetry.space_group_name_H-M   'P 1'
#
loop_
_entity.id
_entity.type
_entity.pdbx_description
1 polymer ?
#
loop_
_entity_poly.entity_id
_entity_poly.type
_entity_poly.pdbx_seq_one_letter_code
_entity_poly.pdbx_strand_id
1 'polypeptide(L)' 'MQPGVAFFSITQAVGDPNVFPETPTQCIGWKPQIDATPWVITEVTHNLTDTSYTTALRLEIRNAPS' A
#
# COMPACT_ATOMS: atom_id res chain seq x y z
N MET A 1 -3.48 -13.05 -15.53
CA MET A 1 -4.29 -11.88 -15.14
C MET A 1 -5.26 -12.36 -14.08
N GLN A 2 -5.02 -12.05 -12.80
CA GLN A 2 -5.87 -12.54 -11.70
C GLN A 2 -7.12 -11.64 -11.58
N PRO A 3 -8.33 -12.19 -11.64
CA PRO A 3 -9.58 -11.42 -11.66
C PRO A 3 -10.01 -10.99 -10.25
N GLY A 4 -10.55 -9.77 -10.12
CA GLY A 4 -11.42 -9.38 -9.00
C GLY A 4 -10.77 -8.83 -7.73
N VAL A 5 -9.45 -8.72 -7.65
CA VAL A 5 -8.78 -8.09 -6.50
C VAL A 5 -8.76 -6.58 -6.71
N ALA A 6 -9.33 -5.80 -5.78
CA ALA A 6 -9.21 -4.35 -5.83
C ALA A 6 -7.78 -3.96 -5.43
N PHE A 7 -7.13 -3.15 -6.26
CA PHE A 7 -5.78 -2.65 -6.01
C PHE A 7 -5.82 -1.17 -5.68
N PHE A 8 -5.01 -0.76 -4.71
CA PHE A 8 -4.73 0.64 -4.42
C PHE A 8 -3.23 0.88 -4.45
N SER A 9 -2.79 1.95 -5.10
CA SER A 9 -1.38 2.29 -5.23
C SER A 9 -1.14 3.71 -4.76
N ILE A 10 -0.13 3.89 -3.91
CA ILE A 10 0.28 5.18 -3.38
C ILE A 10 1.80 5.31 -3.45
N THR A 11 2.27 6.55 -3.61
CA THR A 11 3.70 6.88 -3.47
C THR A 11 3.84 7.80 -2.27
N GLN A 12 4.53 7.32 -1.24
CA GLN A 12 4.88 8.13 -0.09
C GLN A 12 6.09 9.00 -0.44
N ALA A 13 5.94 10.32 -0.24
CA ALA A 13 6.99 11.31 -0.49
C ALA A 13 8.16 11.20 0.51
N VAL A 14 7.90 10.63 1.68
CA VAL A 14 8.92 10.24 2.65
C VAL A 14 8.89 8.72 2.72
N GLY A 15 9.97 8.06 2.32
CA GLY A 15 10.06 6.62 2.46
C GLY A 15 10.13 6.21 3.94
N ASP A 16 9.35 5.19 4.30
CA ASP A 16 9.40 4.59 5.63
C ASP A 16 10.08 3.21 5.50
N PRO A 17 11.28 3.03 6.08
CA PRO A 17 12.02 1.77 5.98
C PRO A 17 11.39 0.63 6.78
N ASN A 18 10.36 0.91 7.58
CA ASN A 18 9.65 -0.12 8.35
C ASN A 18 8.44 -0.68 7.61
N VAL A 19 8.22 -0.26 6.35
CA VAL A 19 7.11 -0.74 5.54
C VAL A 19 7.55 -1.95 4.71
N PHE A 20 6.89 -3.08 4.95
CA PHE A 20 7.17 -4.35 4.29
C PHE A 20 5.88 -4.97 3.73
N PRO A 21 5.97 -5.89 2.76
CA PRO A 21 4.83 -6.70 2.35
C PRO A 21 4.18 -7.43 3.54
N GLU A 22 2.92 -7.82 3.38
CA GLU A 22 2.08 -8.46 4.40
C GLU A 22 1.74 -7.59 5.61
N THR A 23 2.15 -6.32 5.60
CA THR A 23 1.79 -5.35 6.64
C THR A 23 0.33 -4.91 6.48
N PRO A 24 -0.55 -5.12 7.48
CA PRO A 24 -1.89 -4.56 7.48
C PRO A 24 -1.84 -3.05 7.62
N THR A 25 -2.66 -2.33 6.86
CA THR A 25 -2.67 -0.87 6.88
C THR A 25 -4.06 -0.30 6.63
N GLN A 26 -4.22 0.98 6.94
CA GLN A 26 -5.43 1.75 6.73
C GLN A 26 -5.12 3.00 5.92
N CYS A 27 -5.94 3.25 4.91
CA CYS A 27 -5.93 4.51 4.18
C CYS A 27 -6.79 5.51 4.95
N ILE A 28 -6.27 6.71 5.27
CA ILE A 28 -7.01 7.74 6.01
C ILE A 28 -7.02 9.02 5.18
N GLY A 29 -8.21 9.62 5.03
CA GLY A 29 -8.41 10.86 4.28
C GLY A 29 -8.64 10.65 2.78
N TRP A 30 -8.87 9.41 2.34
CA TRP A 30 -9.26 9.10 0.98
C TRP A 30 -10.79 9.02 0.87
N LYS A 31 -11.30 8.56 -0.29
CA LYS A 31 -12.74 8.35 -0.46
C LYS A 31 -13.24 7.37 0.61
N PRO A 32 -14.46 7.55 1.16
CA PRO A 32 -14.98 6.72 2.25
C PRO A 32 -14.88 5.20 2.00
N GLN A 33 -15.08 4.76 0.76
CA GLN A 33 -14.93 3.35 0.37
C GLN A 33 -13.50 2.81 0.49
N ILE A 34 -12.48 3.65 0.31
CA ILE A 34 -11.06 3.29 0.43
C ILE A 34 -10.69 3.25 1.92
N ASP A 35 -11.13 4.26 2.68
CA ASP A 35 -10.89 4.36 4.12
C ASP A 35 -11.55 3.23 4.92
N ALA A 36 -12.74 2.79 4.50
CA ALA A 36 -13.48 1.69 5.12
C ALA A 36 -12.96 0.29 4.71
N THR A 37 -12.04 0.21 3.76
CA THR A 37 -11.49 -1.07 3.28
C THR A 37 -10.26 -1.44 4.10
N PRO A 38 -10.18 -2.67 4.67
CA PRO A 38 -8.96 -3.16 5.26
C PRO A 38 -7.96 -3.53 4.17
N TRP A 39 -6.75 -2.98 4.24
CA TRP A 39 -5.71 -3.20 3.23
C TRP A 39 -4.54 -4.03 3.78
N VAL A 40 -3.86 -4.72 2.89
CA VAL A 40 -2.56 -5.34 3.12
C VAL A 40 -1.60 -4.90 2.03
N ILE A 41 -0.38 -4.54 2.41
CA ILE A 41 0.67 -4.18 1.45
C ILE A 41 1.16 -5.46 0.78
N THR A 42 1.12 -5.52 -0.55
CA THR A 42 1.59 -6.68 -1.31
C THR A 42 2.91 -6.41 -2.03
N GLU A 43 3.24 -5.14 -2.27
CA GLU A 43 4.50 -4.75 -2.89
C GLU A 43 5.02 -3.43 -2.29
N VAL A 44 6.34 -3.38 -2.06
CA VAL A 44 7.06 -2.20 -1.61
C VAL A 44 8.21 -1.97 -2.56
N THR A 45 8.24 -0.81 -3.21
CA THR A 45 9.34 -0.40 -4.08
C THR A 45 9.96 0.90 -3.56
N HIS A 46 11.16 0.80 -3.01
CA HIS A 46 11.95 1.97 -2.62
C HIS A 46 12.69 2.52 -3.83
N ASN A 47 12.54 3.82 -4.07
CA ASN A 47 13.26 4.54 -5.11
C ASN A 47 14.18 5.54 -4.43
N LEU A 48 15.49 5.28 -4.49
CA LEU A 48 16.54 6.15 -3.98
C LEU A 48 17.26 6.81 -5.16
N THR A 49 17.30 8.13 -5.16
CA THR A 49 18.17 8.93 -6.03
C THR A 49 19.13 9.75 -5.15
N ASP A 50 20.08 10.43 -5.77
CA ASP A 50 21.07 11.27 -5.07
C ASP A 50 20.43 12.37 -4.19
N THR A 51 19.18 12.76 -4.52
CA THR A 51 18.47 13.88 -3.88
C THR A 51 17.06 13.52 -3.38
N SER A 52 16.59 12.28 -3.57
CA SER A 52 15.23 11.90 -3.20
C SER A 52 15.13 10.47 -2.71
N TYR A 53 14.23 10.26 -1.75
CA TYR A 53 13.89 8.93 -1.25
C TYR A 53 12.38 8.81 -1.21
N THR A 54 11.83 8.04 -2.15
CA THR A 54 10.39 7.79 -2.25
C THR A 54 10.11 6.31 -2.11
N THR A 55 8.90 5.96 -1.65
CA THR A 55 8.47 4.57 -1.56
C THR A 55 7.12 4.41 -2.22
N ALA A 56 7.04 3.54 -3.22
CA ALA A 56 5.79 3.15 -3.85
C ALA A 56 5.25 1.90 -3.18
N LEU A 57 3.96 1.93 -2.83
CA LEU A 57 3.25 0.85 -2.17
C LEU A 57 2.11 0.35 -3.05
N ARG A 58 2.00 -0.97 -3.17
CA ARG A 58 0.83 -1.65 -3.73
C ARG A 58 0.06 -2.32 -2.59
N LEU A 59 -1.24 -2.09 -2.56
CA LEU A 59 -2.13 -2.61 -1.55
C LEU A 59 -3.26 -3.41 -2.19
N GLU A 60 -3.67 -4.46 -1.50
CA GLU A 60 -4.82 -5.29 -1.83
C GLU A 60 -5.78 -5.38 -0.64
N ILE A 61 -7.04 -5.72 -0.92
CA ILE A 61 -8.02 -5.95 0.16
C ILE A 61 -7.52 -7.11 1.02
N ARG A 62 -7.43 -6.88 2.32
CA ARG A 62 -7.11 -7.90 3.29
C ARG A 62 -8.32 -8.82 3.47
N ASN A 63 -8.26 -10.01 2.90
CA ASN A 63 -9.22 -11.06 3.23
C ASN A 63 -8.95 -11.56 4.66
N ALA A 64 -9.98 -11.69 5.48
CA ALA A 64 -9.86 -12.33 6.79
C ALA A 64 -9.46 -13.81 6.60
N PRO A 65 -8.61 -14.40 7.46
CA PRO A 65 -8.41 -15.84 7.45
C PRO A 65 -9.75 -16.51 7.76
N SER A 66 -10.19 -17.38 6.85
CA SER A 66 -11.36 -18.24 6.97
C SER A 66 -11.19 -19.29 8.06
#